data_AF-A0A420WEM0-F1
#
_entry.id   AF-A0A420WEM0-F1
#
_cell.length_a   1.000
_cell.length_b   1.000
_cell.length_c   1.000
_cell.angle_alpha   90.00
_cell.angle_beta   90.00
_cell.angle_gamma   90.00
#
_symmetry.space_group_name_H-M   'P 1'
#
loop_
_entity.id
_entity.type
_entity.pdbx_description
1 polymer ?
#
loop_
_entity_poly.entity_id
_entity_poly.type
_entity_poly.pdbx_seq_one_letter_code
_entity_poly.pdbx_strand_id
1 'polypeptide(L)' 'MTNLRSDDTLTYQQFDNPSDIVDASTLSAETKEALLTQWVEDEEALTRASNEGLNGGERPHLRAAQAALLKLKEG' A
#
# COMPACT_ATOMS: atom_id res chain seq x y z
N MET A 1 -24.66 15.49 16.89
CA MET A 1 -24.36 16.06 15.56
C MET A 1 -23.77 14.96 14.72
N THR A 2 -24.57 14.37 13.85
CA THR A 2 -24.14 13.33 12.92
C THR A 2 -23.51 14.02 11.72
N ASN A 3 -22.17 14.02 11.63
CA ASN A 3 -21.49 14.17 10.36
C ASN A 3 -20.68 12.90 10.13
N LEU A 4 -21.42 11.90 9.64
CA LEU A 4 -20.84 10.78 8.90
C LEU A 4 -20.11 11.42 7.71
N ARG A 5 -18.80 11.57 7.83
CA ARG A 5 -17.97 12.15 6.77
C ARG A 5 -17.88 11.06 5.70
N SER A 6 -18.79 11.13 4.73
CA SER A 6 -18.71 10.42 3.47
C SER A 6 -17.48 10.90 2.71
N ASP A 7 -16.33 10.44 3.14
CA ASP A 7 -15.10 10.44 2.37
C ASP A 7 -14.56 9.03 2.52
N ASP A 8 -15.25 8.09 1.86
CA ASP A 8 -14.76 6.72 1.68
C ASP A 8 -13.62 6.80 0.64
N THR A 9 -12.59 7.58 0.94
CA THR A 9 -11.33 7.53 0.22
C THR A 9 -10.68 6.23 0.66
N LEU A 10 -10.93 5.19 -0.14
CA LEU A 10 -10.29 3.90 0.02
C LEU A 10 -8.77 4.13 0.07
N THR A 11 -8.14 3.73 1.17
CA THR A 11 -6.70 3.88 1.38
C THR A 11 -6.07 2.53 1.66
N TYR A 12 -4.78 2.40 1.33
CA TYR A 12 -4.07 1.14 1.49
C TYR A 12 -3.96 0.72 2.96
N GLN A 13 -4.10 1.67 3.89
CA GLN A 13 -4.10 1.46 5.35
C GLN A 13 -5.28 0.63 5.85
N GLN A 14 -6.35 0.50 5.05
CA GLN A 14 -7.48 -0.37 5.39
C GLN A 14 -7.16 -1.86 5.21
N PHE A 15 -6.04 -2.16 4.55
CA PHE A 15 -5.59 -3.51 4.27
C PHE A 15 -4.41 -3.84 5.19
N ASP A 16 -4.42 -5.05 5.74
CA ASP A 16 -3.33 -5.54 6.59
C ASP A 16 -2.08 -5.85 5.74
N ASN A 17 -2.29 -6.36 4.52
CA ASN A 17 -1.23 -6.76 3.61
C ASN A 17 -1.51 -6.28 2.18
N PRO A 18 -0.48 -5.93 1.40
CA PRO A 18 -0.64 -5.54 0.00
C PRO A 18 -1.22 -6.66 -0.88
N SER A 19 -1.04 -7.93 -0.51
CA SER A 19 -1.70 -9.04 -1.21
C SER A 19 -3.22 -9.01 -1.10
N ASP A 20 -3.77 -8.43 -0.03
CA ASP A 20 -5.21 -8.29 0.20
C ASP A 20 -5.83 -7.34 -0.84
N ILE A 21 -5.09 -6.29 -1.23
CA ILE A 21 -5.49 -5.36 -2.31
C ILE A 21 -5.58 -6.08 -3.66
N VAL A 22 -4.65 -7.01 -3.92
CA VAL A 22 -4.68 -7.80 -5.16
C VAL A 22 -5.88 -8.76 -5.18
N ASP A 23 -6.18 -9.38 -4.04
CA ASP A 23 -7.30 -10.32 -3.90
C ASP A 23 -8.68 -9.62 -3.87
N ALA A 24 -8.71 -8.34 -3.47
CA ALA A 24 -9.91 -7.52 -3.38
C ALA A 24 -10.62 -7.38 -4.73
N SER A 25 -11.56 -8.29 -5.00
CA SER A 25 -12.32 -8.34 -6.26
C SER A 25 -13.30 -7.17 -6.41
N THR A 26 -13.55 -6.44 -5.32
CA THR A 26 -14.34 -5.21 -5.29
C THR A 26 -13.60 -4.01 -5.88
N LEU A 27 -12.29 -4.10 -6.06
CA LEU A 27 -11.45 -3.02 -6.58
C LEU A 27 -11.12 -3.21 -8.05
N SER A 28 -11.18 -2.13 -8.82
CA SER A 28 -10.67 -2.10 -10.19
C SER A 28 -9.15 -2.20 -10.20
N ALA A 29 -8.59 -2.74 -11.28
CA ALA A 29 -7.13 -2.85 -11.45
C ALA A 29 -6.40 -1.51 -11.26
N GLU A 30 -6.96 -0.42 -11.79
CA GLU A 30 -6.43 0.94 -11.61
C GLU A 30 -6.40 1.37 -10.14
N THR A 31 -7.46 1.07 -9.38
CA THR A 31 -7.53 1.37 -7.94
C THR A 31 -6.51 0.55 -7.15
N LYS A 32 -6.40 -0.75 -7.46
CA LYS A 32 -5.40 -1.64 -6.85
C LYS A 32 -3.99 -1.12 -7.11
N GLU A 33 -3.71 -0.72 -8.34
CA GLU A 33 -2.42 -0.17 -8.74
C GLU A 33 -2.10 1.12 -7.99
N ALA A 34 -3.05 2.06 -7.92
CA ALA A 34 -2.88 3.31 -7.20
C ALA A 34 -2.59 3.08 -5.70
N LEU A 35 -3.33 2.19 -5.06
CA LEU A 35 -3.15 1.85 -3.66
C LEU A 35 -1.79 1.20 -3.38
N LEU A 36 -1.40 0.22 -4.19
CA LEU A 36 -0.13 -0.49 -4.06
C LEU A 36 1.05 0.44 -4.34
N THR A 37 0.93 1.32 -5.33
CA THR A 37 1.95 2.33 -5.65
C THR A 37 2.14 3.27 -4.46
N GLN A 38 1.05 3.78 -3.91
CA GLN A 38 1.13 4.70 -2.78
C GLN A 38 1.67 4.02 -1.51
N TRP A 39 1.36 2.73 -1.28
CA TRP A 39 1.98 1.95 -0.21
C TRP A 39 3.49 1.88 -0.38
N VAL A 40 3.97 1.54 -1.58
CA VAL A 40 5.41 1.47 -1.88
C VAL A 40 6.08 2.81 -1.61
N GLU A 41 5.52 3.91 -2.12
CA GLU A 41 6.08 5.26 -1.93
C GLU A 41 6.17 5.66 -0.46
N ASP A 42 5.14 5.35 0.34
CA ASP A 42 5.11 5.65 1.78
C ASP A 42 6.16 4.83 2.54
N GLU A 43 6.23 3.53 2.28
CA GLU A 43 7.23 2.64 2.87
C GLU A 43 8.66 3.02 2.46
N GLU A 44 8.88 3.46 1.23
CA GLU A 44 10.15 3.99 0.76
C GLU A 44 10.50 5.32 1.45
N ALA A 45 9.53 6.24 1.60
CA ALA A 45 9.73 7.51 2.29
C ALA A 45 10.09 7.28 3.77
N LEU A 46 9.37 6.40 4.45
CA LEU A 46 9.65 6.01 5.82
C LEU A 46 11.01 5.30 5.94
N THR A 47 11.39 4.48 4.95
CA THR A 47 12.71 3.84 4.89
C THR A 47 13.82 4.87 4.74
N ARG A 48 13.67 5.84 3.83
CA ARG A 48 14.65 6.93 3.67
C ARG A 48 14.81 7.73 4.95
N ALA A 49 13.69 8.10 5.59
CA ALA A 49 13.69 8.80 6.87
C ALA A 49 14.36 7.96 7.99
N SER A 50 14.19 6.63 7.98
CA SER A 50 14.81 5.73 8.97
C SER A 50 16.31 5.52 8.73
N ASN A 51 16.76 5.57 7.47
CA ASN A 51 18.15 5.30 7.09
C ASN A 51 19.13 6.40 7.52
N GLU A 52 18.63 7.59 7.88
CA GLU A 52 19.43 8.67 8.50
C GLU A 52 19.63 8.45 10.02
N GLY A 53 18.92 7.51 10.65
CA GLY A 53 18.74 7.45 12.11
C GLY A 53 19.30 6.24 12.87
N LEU A 54 20.04 5.32 12.23
CA LEU A 54 20.50 4.02 12.76
C LEU A 54 19.46 2.90 12.63
N ASN A 55 19.92 1.79 12.05
CA ASN A 55 19.24 0.50 11.89
C ASN A 55 18.16 0.46 10.78
N GLY A 56 18.63 0.29 9.54
CA GLY A 56 17.83 -0.12 8.38
C GLY A 56 17.30 -1.56 8.55
N GLY A 57 16.29 -1.72 9.38
CA GLY A 57 15.55 -2.97 9.48
C GLY A 57 14.83 -3.25 8.16
N GLU A 58 15.00 -4.45 7.63
CA GLU A 58 14.33 -4.92 6.42
C GLU A 58 12.81 -4.75 6.58
N ARG A 59 12.18 -3.97 5.68
CA ARG A 59 10.73 -3.76 5.72
C ARG A 59 10.04 -4.85 4.91
N PRO A 60 9.35 -5.81 5.55
CA PRO A 60 8.70 -6.92 4.86
C PRO A 60 7.56 -6.45 3.96
N HIS A 61 6.87 -5.35 4.32
CA HIS A 61 5.72 -4.84 3.57
C HIS A 61 6.12 -4.14 2.27
N LEU A 62 7.26 -3.44 2.21
CA LEU A 62 7.76 -2.82 0.98
C LEU A 62 7.96 -3.86 -0.14
N ARG A 63 8.66 -4.97 0.17
CA ARG A 63 8.84 -6.05 -0.82
C ARG A 63 7.53 -6.71 -1.20
N ALA A 64 6.65 -6.93 -0.22
CA ALA A 64 5.33 -7.53 -0.48
C ALA A 64 4.47 -6.64 -1.39
N ALA A 65 4.52 -5.32 -1.21
CA ALA A 65 3.79 -4.35 -2.02
C ALA A 65 4.32 -4.28 -3.46
N GLN A 66 5.64 -4.27 -3.63
CA GLN A 66 6.25 -4.34 -4.97
C GLN A 66 5.92 -5.65 -5.69
N ALA A 67 5.97 -6.79 -4.99
CA ALA A 67 5.61 -8.08 -5.56
C ALA A 67 4.12 -8.16 -5.94
N ALA A 68 3.24 -7.60 -5.11
CA ALA A 68 1.81 -7.49 -5.39
C ALA A 68 1.53 -6.61 -6.62
N LEU A 69 2.21 -5.46 -6.74
CA LEU A 69 2.10 -4.55 -7.88
C LEU A 69 2.58 -5.23 -9.18
N LEU A 70 3.70 -5.95 -9.12
CA LEU A 70 4.23 -6.70 -10.26
C LEU A 70 3.24 -7.78 -10.71
N LYS A 71 2.71 -8.56 -9.76
CA LYS A 71 1.72 -9.61 -10.04
C LYS A 71 0.43 -9.05 -10.64
N LEU A 72 0.02 -7.85 -10.24
CA LEU A 72 -1.14 -7.15 -10.81
C LEU A 72 -0.89 -6.72 -12.27
N LYS A 73 0.35 -6.34 -12.61
CA LYS A 73 0.74 -5.90 -13.97
C LYS A 73 1.02 -7.05 -14.93
N GLU A 74 1.49 -8.18 -14.42
CA GLU A 74 1.77 -9.39 -15.21
C GLU A 74 0.53 -10.32 -15.36
N GLY A 75 -0.55 -10.03 -14.62
CA GLY A 75 -1.79 -10.82 -14.58
C GLY A 75 -2.84 -10.42 -15.61
#